data_AF-A0A9Y1BJG2-F1
#
_entry.id   AF-A0A9Y1BJG2-F1
#
_cell.length_a   1.000
_cell.length_b   1.000
_cell.length_c   1.000
_cell.angle_alpha   90.00
_cell.angle_beta   90.00
_cell.angle_gamma   90.00
#
_symmetry.space_group_name_H-M   'P 1'
#
loop_
_entity.id
_entity.type
_entity.pdbx_description
1 polymer ?
#
loop_
_entity_poly.entity_id
_entity_poly.type
_entity_poly.pdbx_seq_one_letter_code
_entity_poly.pdbx_strand_id
1 'polypeptide(L)'
;MTAIMLNLITLGVNTGLAYSDSTAGYISFSLFLMLAGVINWVVIVGLTKGKQNREKLILGLVKMYKDQNMDRYYDISVLETYKTRYKLFTIVVVATGVLAFVIPLVIMLFD
;
A
#
# COMPACT_ATOMS: atom_id res chain seq x y z
N MET A 1 -3.87 2.47 -5.69
CA MET A 1 -4.73 3.66 -5.84
C MET A 1 -5.75 3.73 -4.72
N THR A 2 -6.65 2.74 -4.57
CA THR A 2 -7.68 2.74 -3.52
C THR A 2 -7.13 2.91 -2.10
N ALA A 3 -6.02 2.24 -1.77
CA ALA A 3 -5.38 2.36 -0.46
C ALA A 3 -4.89 3.80 -0.15
N ILE A 4 -4.41 4.52 -1.17
CA ILE A 4 -3.95 5.90 -1.01
C ILE A 4 -5.14 6.80 -0.67
N MET A 5 -6.24 6.65 -1.41
CA MET A 5 -7.48 7.40 -1.14
C MET A 5 -8.01 7.09 0.25
N LEU A 6 -7.99 5.82 0.65
CA LEU A 6 -8.42 5.43 1.99
C LEU A 6 -7.53 6.03 3.08
N ASN A 7 -6.21 6.05 2.89
CA ASN A 7 -5.29 6.70 3.82
C ASN A 7 -5.58 8.21 3.94
N LEU A 8 -5.86 8.90 2.83
CA LEU A 8 -6.22 10.33 2.85
C LEU A 8 -7.57 10.57 3.57
N ILE A 9 -8.55 9.70 3.36
CA ILE A 9 -9.84 9.75 4.05
C ILE A 9 -9.64 9.51 5.55
N THR A 10 -8.87 8.47 5.92
CA THR A 10 -8.53 8.18 7.32
C THR A 10 -7.83 9.37 7.97
N LEU A 11 -6.88 10.00 7.28
CA LEU A 11 -6.21 11.20 7.78
C LEU A 11 -7.23 12.29 8.13
N GLY A 12 -8.13 12.63 7.19
CA GLY A 12 -9.15 13.66 7.42
C GLY A 12 -10.11 13.33 8.55
N VAL A 13 -10.65 12.11 8.56
CA VAL A 13 -11.61 11.66 9.58
C VAL A 13 -10.95 11.60 10.96
N ASN A 14 -9.80 10.96 11.09
CA ASN A 14 -9.12 10.84 12.38
C ASN A 14 -8.59 12.18 12.88
N THR A 15 -8.18 13.10 12.00
CA THR A 15 -7.82 14.47 12.41
C THR A 15 -9.01 15.19 13.02
N GLY A 16 -10.20 15.09 12.41
CA GLY A 16 -11.41 15.69 12.99
C GLY A 16 -11.82 15.05 14.32
N LEU A 17 -11.70 13.73 14.44
CA LEU A 17 -12.00 13.00 15.68
C LEU A 17 -10.98 13.27 16.80
N ALA A 18 -9.73 13.60 16.45
CA ALA A 18 -8.68 13.90 17.44
C ALA A 18 -8.99 15.13 18.31
N TYR A 19 -9.82 16.07 17.83
CA TYR A 19 -10.26 17.24 18.59
C TYR A 19 -11.48 16.99 19.49
N SER A 20 -12.04 15.76 19.51
CA SER A 20 -13.21 15.47 20.35
C SER A 20 -12.80 15.04 21.75
N ASP A 21 -13.24 15.78 22.77
CA ASP A 21 -13.08 15.41 24.18
C ASP A 21 -14.06 14.32 24.67
N SER A 22 -15.00 13.90 23.84
CA SER A 22 -15.98 12.88 24.21
C SER A 22 -15.36 11.47 24.22
N THR A 23 -15.77 10.63 25.18
CA THR A 23 -15.39 9.20 25.22
C THR A 23 -15.73 8.47 23.92
N ALA A 24 -16.87 8.82 23.30
CA ALA A 24 -17.29 8.26 22.02
C ALA A 24 -16.34 8.66 20.87
N GLY A 25 -15.78 9.87 20.90
CA GLY A 25 -14.76 10.34 19.96
C GLY A 25 -13.47 9.54 20.06
N TYR A 26 -12.95 9.34 21.27
CA TYR A 26 -11.74 8.54 21.50
C TYR A 26 -11.91 7.07 21.05
N ILE A 27 -13.06 6.45 21.37
CA ILE A 27 -13.35 5.09 20.92
C ILE A 27 -13.40 5.05 19.39
N SER A 28 -14.11 5.99 18.76
CA SER A 28 -14.24 6.06 17.30
C SER A 28 -12.89 6.25 16.62
N PHE A 29 -12.06 7.18 17.12
CA PHE A 29 -10.70 7.41 16.67
C PHE A 29 -9.87 6.12 16.70
N SER A 30 -9.89 5.41 17.84
CA SER A 30 -9.12 4.17 18.00
C SER A 30 -9.54 3.07 17.02
N LEU A 31 -10.85 2.93 16.77
CA LEU A 31 -11.40 1.96 15.82
C LEU A 31 -11.02 2.29 14.38
N PHE A 32 -11.14 3.54 13.95
CA PHE A 32 -10.74 3.97 12.61
C PHE A 32 -9.23 3.81 12.39
N LEU A 33 -8.42 4.08 13.41
CA LEU A 33 -6.98 3.92 13.36
C LEU A 33 -6.59 2.43 13.28
N MET A 34 -7.24 1.55 14.05
CA MET A 34 -7.07 0.09 13.88
C MET A 34 -7.45 -0.40 12.49
N LEU A 35 -8.61 0.03 11.97
CA LEU A 35 -9.10 -0.35 10.66
C LEU A 35 -8.11 0.05 9.55
N ALA A 36 -7.61 1.29 9.60
CA ALA A 36 -6.61 1.77 8.66
C ALA A 36 -5.32 0.93 8.71
N GLY A 37 -4.97 0.42 9.89
CA GLY A 37 -3.77 -0.39 10.09
C GLY A 37 -3.90 -1.75 9.41
N VAL A 38 -5.04 -2.41 9.63
CA VAL A 38 -5.38 -3.67 8.96
C VAL A 38 -5.40 -3.50 7.44
N ILE A 39 -5.99 -2.41 6.94
CA ILE A 39 -6.07 -2.17 5.50
C ILE A 39 -4.68 -1.95 4.90
N ASN A 40 -3.84 -1.11 5.51
CA ASN A 40 -2.46 -0.90 5.03
C ASN A 40 -1.66 -2.20 5.04
N TRP A 41 -1.80 -3.01 6.09
CA TRP A 41 -1.17 -4.33 6.16
C TRP A 41 -1.58 -5.23 5.00
N VAL A 42 -2.89 -5.37 4.76
CA VAL A 42 -3.42 -6.17 3.64
C VAL A 42 -2.90 -5.66 2.29
N VAL A 43 -2.82 -4.35 2.10
CA VAL A 43 -2.31 -3.74 0.87
C VAL A 43 -0.83 -4.05 0.65
N ILE A 44 0.01 -3.96 1.69
CA ILE A 44 1.45 -4.29 1.59
C ILE A 44 1.64 -5.77 1.23
N VAL A 45 0.89 -6.66 1.88
CA VAL A 45 0.92 -8.11 1.57
C VAL A 45 0.44 -8.35 0.14
N GLY A 46 -0.64 -7.71 -0.28
CA GLY A 46 -1.20 -7.83 -1.63
C GLY A 46 -0.23 -7.36 -2.72
N LEU A 47 0.44 -6.22 -2.52
CA LEU A 47 1.46 -5.70 -3.43
C LEU A 47 2.66 -6.66 -3.54
N THR A 48 3.11 -7.19 -2.39
CA THR A 48 4.25 -8.11 -2.34
C THR A 48 3.94 -9.43 -3.05
N LYS A 49 2.79 -10.06 -2.73
CA LYS A 49 2.37 -11.31 -3.39
C LYS A 49 2.07 -11.09 -4.87
N GLY A 50 1.45 -9.97 -5.24
CA GLY A 50 1.20 -9.61 -6.63
C GLY A 50 2.48 -9.48 -7.46
N LYS A 51 3.50 -8.81 -6.91
CA LYS A 51 4.83 -8.72 -7.52
C LYS A 51 5.45 -10.11 -7.73
N GLN A 52 5.45 -10.96 -6.69
CA GLN A 52 6.03 -12.31 -6.75
C GLN A 52 5.33 -13.20 -7.79
N ASN A 53 4.00 -13.19 -7.84
CA ASN A 53 3.26 -13.97 -8.84
C ASN A 53 3.54 -13.49 -10.27
N ARG A 54 3.59 -12.16 -10.48
CA ARG A 54 3.90 -11.60 -11.79
C ARG A 54 5.32 -11.95 -12.24
N GLU A 55 6.27 -11.92 -11.31
CA GLU A 55 7.66 -12.33 -11.57
C GLU A 55 7.75 -13.81 -11.98
N LYS A 56 7.09 -14.72 -11.24
CA LYS A 56 7.04 -16.14 -11.59
C LYS A 56 6.43 -16.39 -12.97
N LEU A 57 5.32 -15.73 -13.30
CA LEU A 57 4.67 -15.89 -14.60
C LEU A 57 5.55 -15.41 -15.76
N ILE A 58 6.15 -14.23 -15.63
CA ILE A 58 6.99 -13.68 -16.70
C ILE A 58 8.26 -14.51 -16.86
N LEU A 59 8.91 -14.94 -15.77
CA LEU A 59 10.06 -15.84 -15.86
C LEU A 59 9.70 -17.17 -16.52
N GLY A 60 8.52 -17.72 -16.22
CA GLY A 60 8.00 -18.91 -16.90
C GLY A 60 7.81 -18.69 -18.40
N LEU A 61 7.24 -17.54 -18.80
CA LEU A 61 7.09 -17.17 -20.21
C LEU A 61 8.43 -17.00 -20.91
N VAL A 62 9.36 -16.24 -20.34
CA VAL A 62 10.72 -16.06 -20.88
C VAL A 62 11.38 -17.42 -21.11
N LYS A 63 11.28 -18.33 -20.15
CA LYS A 63 11.83 -19.68 -20.27
C LYS A 63 11.19 -20.45 -21.44
N MET A 64 9.86 -20.44 -21.55
CA MET A 64 9.15 -21.11 -22.65
C MET A 64 9.55 -20.56 -24.03
N TYR A 65 9.71 -19.25 -24.18
CA TYR A 65 10.15 -18.63 -25.43
C TYR A 65 11.59 -19.00 -25.77
N LYS A 66 12.47 -19.07 -24.75
CA LYS A 66 13.86 -19.49 -24.92
C LYS A 66 13.95 -20.96 -25.35
N ASP A 67 13.17 -21.83 -24.73
CA ASP A 67 13.12 -23.26 -25.06
C ASP A 67 12.66 -23.51 -26.52
N GLN A 68 11.90 -22.56 -27.11
CA GLN A 68 11.47 -22.59 -28.52
C GLN A 68 12.38 -21.79 -29.48
N ASN A 69 13.56 -21.31 -29.04
CA ASN A 69 14.44 -20.43 -29.84
C ASN A 69 13.74 -19.16 -30.36
N MET A 70 12.82 -18.61 -29.55
CA MET A 70 12.01 -17.42 -29.84
C MET A 70 12.35 -16.27 -28.86
N ASP A 71 13.58 -16.28 -28.34
CA ASP A 71 14.14 -15.35 -27.35
C ASP A 71 14.09 -13.88 -27.77
N ARG A 72 14.12 -13.60 -29.08
CA ARG A 72 14.00 -12.25 -29.64
C ARG A 72 12.62 -11.58 -29.43
N TYR A 73 11.59 -12.34 -29.05
CA TYR A 73 10.22 -11.81 -28.93
C TYR A 73 9.84 -11.38 -27.51
N TYR A 74 10.66 -11.70 -26.50
CA TYR A 74 10.34 -11.37 -25.12
C TYR A 74 11.58 -10.92 -24.34
N ASP A 75 11.68 -9.60 -24.11
CA ASP A 75 12.77 -9.00 -23.34
C ASP A 75 12.50 -9.09 -21.83
N ILE A 76 13.53 -9.50 -21.09
CA ILE A 76 13.51 -9.60 -19.64
C ILE A 76 13.47 -8.23 -18.96
N SER A 77 13.84 -7.15 -19.64
CA SER A 77 13.74 -5.76 -19.16
C SER A 77 12.30 -5.37 -18.75
N VAL A 78 11.29 -6.06 -19.29
CA VAL A 78 9.88 -5.91 -18.90
C VAL A 78 9.68 -6.23 -17.41
N LEU A 79 10.40 -7.21 -16.84
CA LEU A 79 10.36 -7.53 -15.41
C LEU A 79 10.84 -6.36 -14.55
N GLU A 80 11.90 -5.67 -14.97
CA GLU A 80 12.46 -4.55 -14.21
C GLU A 80 11.46 -3.39 -14.13
N THR A 81 10.78 -3.09 -15.23
CA THR A 81 9.72 -2.08 -15.27
C THR A 81 8.59 -2.42 -14.28
N TYR A 82 8.16 -3.68 -14.23
CA TYR A 82 7.18 -4.12 -13.23
C TYR A 82 7.71 -3.96 -11.80
N LYS A 83 8.94 -4.39 -11.52
CA LYS A 83 9.55 -4.27 -10.18
C LYS A 83 9.58 -2.80 -9.71
N THR A 84 9.96 -1.88 -10.59
CA THR A 84 10.00 -0.43 -10.31
C THR A 84 8.60 0.09 -10.00
N ARG A 85 7.59 -0.25 -10.80
CA ARG A 85 6.20 0.14 -10.56
C ARG A 85 5.71 -0.29 -9.18
N TYR A 86 5.88 -1.57 -8.84
CA TYR A 86 5.46 -2.07 -7.52
C TYR A 86 6.19 -1.35 -6.38
N LYS A 87 7.49 -1.08 -6.53
CA LYS A 87 8.28 -0.34 -5.52
C LYS A 87 7.75 1.08 -5.31
N LEU A 88 7.51 1.83 -6.38
CA LEU A 88 6.97 3.19 -6.30
C LEU A 88 5.60 3.21 -5.61
N PHE A 89 4.70 2.29 -5.98
CA PHE A 89 3.39 2.20 -5.33
C PHE A 89 3.48 1.84 -3.85
N THR A 90 4.35 0.91 -3.47
CA THR A 90 4.57 0.58 -2.05
C THR A 90 5.06 1.78 -1.27
N ILE A 91 6.02 2.55 -1.79
CA ILE A 91 6.55 3.75 -1.13
C ILE A 91 5.43 4.76 -0.87
N VAL A 92 4.61 5.07 -1.88
CA VAL A 92 3.52 6.06 -1.75
C VAL A 92 2.46 5.58 -0.75
N VAL A 93 2.07 4.30 -0.80
CA VAL A 93 1.10 3.74 0.15
C VAL A 93 1.63 3.80 1.58
N VAL A 94 2.89 3.41 1.80
CA VAL A 94 3.50 3.45 3.13
C VAL A 94 3.62 4.89 3.63
N ALA A 95 4.09 5.82 2.80
CA ALA A 95 4.21 7.23 3.19
C ALA A 95 2.86 7.83 3.57
N THR A 96 1.83 7.62 2.75
CA THR A 96 0.48 8.10 3.06
C THR A 96 -0.14 7.41 4.27
N GLY A 97 0.12 6.11 4.45
CA GLY A 97 -0.32 5.36 5.63
C GLY A 97 0.32 5.88 6.91
N VAL A 98 1.63 6.15 6.90
CA VAL A 98 2.34 6.75 8.03
C VAL A 98 1.75 8.11 8.38
N LEU A 99 1.52 8.99 7.41
CA LEU A 99 0.93 10.30 7.67
C LEU A 99 -0.49 10.21 8.23
N ALA A 100 -1.31 9.29 7.70
CA ALA A 100 -2.67 9.04 8.17
C ALA A 100 -2.75 8.55 9.62
N PHE A 101 -1.65 8.05 10.17
CA PHE A 101 -1.53 7.63 11.56
C PHE A 101 -0.88 8.71 12.43
N VAL A 102 0.26 9.23 11.99
CA VAL A 102 1.11 10.11 12.80
C VAL A 102 0.43 11.44 13.04
N ILE A 103 -0.15 12.08 12.01
CA ILE A 103 -0.73 13.42 12.18
C ILE A 103 -1.89 13.40 13.19
N PRO A 104 -2.89 12.52 13.08
CA PRO A 104 -4.00 12.51 14.03
C PRO A 104 -3.55 12.14 15.45
N LEU A 105 -2.53 11.27 15.59
CA LEU A 105 -1.95 10.94 16.89
C LEU A 105 -1.22 12.11 17.54
N VAL A 106 -0.47 12.89 16.75
CA VAL A 106 0.20 14.10 17.25
C VAL A 106 -0.84 15.08 17.77
N ILE A 107 -1.91 15.34 17.00
CA ILE A 107 -2.99 16.23 17.43
C ILE A 107 -3.60 15.72 18.74
N MET A 108 -4.00 14.45 18.80
CA MET A 108 -4.62 13.87 20.00
C MET A 108 -3.72 13.89 21.26
N LEU A 109 -2.38 13.92 21.10
CA LEU A 109 -1.44 13.89 22.23
C LEU A 109 -0.96 15.27 22.66
N PHE A 110 -1.01 16.27 21.79
CA PHE A 110 -0.37 17.57 22.00
C PHE A 110 -1.33 18.76 21.92
N ASP A 111 -2.54 18.60 21.39
CA ASP A 111 -3.67 19.54 21.55
C ASP A 111 -4.62 19.05 22.66
#